data_AF-A0A940P6J1-F1
#
_entry.id   AF-A0A940P6J1-F1
#
_cell.length_a   1.000
_cell.length_b   1.000
_cell.length_c   1.000
_cell.angle_alpha   90.00
_cell.angle_beta   90.00
_cell.angle_gamma   90.00
#
_symmetry.space_group_name_H-M   'P 1'
#
loop_
_entity.id
_entity.type
_entity.pdbx_description
1 polymer ?
#
loop_
_entity_poly.entity_id
_entity_poly.type
_entity_poly.pdbx_seq_one_letter_code
_entity_poly.pdbx_strand_id
1 'polypeptide(L)'
;MKSFGHFDDVRKEYVIQSPQTPYPWINYLGTQAFFSLISNTAGGYSFYKDARLRRITRYRYNNVPIDMGGRYFYISDNGTVWNPGWSPVKTALDFYECRHGMGYTVITGKKNDLKAEATFFVPQNYDGEVQQLVLTNEGSTAKSFKLFSFAEWCLWDAQDDCTNFQRNFSTGRVEVEGSTIYHKTEYRDRRDHFAFYTVNDTIDGYDTDRDAFIGLYNGFGDPQAVANGKASNSFADGWSPIASHYKEITLQPGESKTLVFILGYVEMPADKKFEADGVTINKEKAHAMIEQY
;
A
#
# COMPACT_ATOMS: atom_id res chain seq x y z
N MET A 1 26.05 22.36 7.86
CA MET A 1 25.16 21.53 7.01
C MET A 1 23.91 21.24 7.82
N LYS A 2 22.72 21.34 7.20
CA LYS A 2 21.47 20.91 7.86
C LYS A 2 21.47 19.38 7.91
N SER A 3 21.33 18.79 9.10
CA SER A 3 21.12 17.34 9.21
C SER A 3 19.64 17.01 8.98
N PHE A 4 19.36 15.88 8.34
CA PHE A 4 18.00 15.37 8.11
C PHE A 4 17.69 14.14 8.97
N GLY A 5 18.67 13.65 9.73
CA GLY A 5 18.57 12.43 10.53
C GLY A 5 19.83 12.12 11.33
N HIS A 6 19.86 10.97 11.99
CA HIS A 6 20.99 10.47 12.78
C HIS A 6 20.95 8.93 12.86
N PHE A 7 22.10 8.32 13.21
CA PHE A 7 22.16 6.90 13.52
C PHE A 7 21.66 6.65 14.95
N ASP A 8 20.85 5.62 15.10
CA ASP A 8 20.52 4.99 16.39
C ASP A 8 21.23 3.64 16.43
N ASP A 9 22.47 3.63 16.91
CA ASP A 9 23.35 2.46 16.90
C ASP A 9 22.81 1.32 17.78
N VAL A 10 22.05 1.65 18.83
CA VAL A 10 21.45 0.67 19.73
C VAL A 10 20.37 -0.12 19.00
N ARG A 11 19.51 0.58 18.23
CA ARG A 11 18.45 -0.06 17.43
C ARG A 11 18.92 -0.53 16.05
N LYS A 12 20.13 -0.13 15.64
CA LYS A 12 20.67 -0.35 14.29
C LYS A 12 19.78 0.27 13.21
N GLU A 13 19.32 1.48 13.47
CA GLU A 13 18.44 2.24 12.59
C GLU A 13 19.11 3.53 12.13
N TYR A 14 18.71 4.00 10.96
CA TYR A 14 18.89 5.40 10.59
C TYR A 14 17.56 6.14 10.76
N VAL A 15 17.55 7.17 11.61
CA VAL A 15 16.36 7.96 11.97
C VAL A 15 16.32 9.22 11.13
N ILE A 16 15.28 9.38 10.31
CA ILE A 16 15.01 10.53 9.45
C ILE A 16 13.92 11.38 10.11
N GLN A 17 14.22 12.63 10.42
CA GLN A 17 13.34 13.52 11.19
C GLN A 17 12.64 14.59 10.33
N SER A 18 12.86 14.56 9.01
CA SER A 18 12.19 15.45 8.06
C SER A 18 11.80 14.67 6.82
N PRO A 19 10.56 14.82 6.32
CA PRO A 19 10.13 14.12 5.10
C PRO A 19 10.74 14.74 3.84
N GLN A 20 11.28 15.95 3.93
CA GLN A 20 11.89 16.73 2.84
C GLN A 20 13.41 16.54 2.81
N THR A 21 13.86 15.30 2.70
CA THR A 21 15.27 14.96 2.49
C THR A 21 15.79 15.52 1.14
N PRO A 22 17.12 15.68 0.95
CA PRO A 22 17.68 16.17 -0.31
C PRO A 22 17.32 15.31 -1.54
N TYR A 23 17.02 14.03 -1.30
CA TYR A 23 16.47 13.08 -2.25
C TYR A 23 15.70 12.00 -1.47
N PRO A 24 14.73 11.27 -2.05
CA PRO A 24 14.11 10.14 -1.39
C PRO A 24 15.17 9.15 -0.90
N TRP A 25 15.16 8.88 0.41
CA TRP A 25 16.06 7.89 1.02
C TRP A 25 15.27 6.60 1.19
N ILE A 26 15.85 5.50 0.70
CA ILE A 26 15.15 4.22 0.65
C ILE A 26 15.77 3.18 1.57
N ASN A 27 14.96 2.19 1.91
CA ASN A 27 15.36 0.92 2.48
C ASN A 27 14.92 -0.24 1.58
N TYR A 28 15.51 -1.41 1.81
CA TYR A 28 15.10 -2.68 1.21
C TYR A 28 14.49 -3.58 2.28
N LEU A 29 13.33 -4.16 1.95
CA LEU A 29 12.67 -5.17 2.76
C LEU A 29 12.79 -6.52 2.06
N GLY A 30 12.97 -7.59 2.83
CA GLY A 30 13.07 -8.95 2.31
C GLY A 30 14.52 -9.40 2.07
N THR A 31 14.75 -10.70 2.28
CA THR A 31 16.10 -11.31 2.19
C THR A 31 16.11 -12.60 1.37
N GLN A 32 14.97 -12.99 0.78
CA GLN A 32 14.79 -14.28 0.11
C GLN A 32 14.20 -14.09 -1.30
N ALA A 33 12.90 -14.32 -1.49
CA ALA A 33 12.27 -14.26 -2.80
C ALA A 33 11.44 -12.99 -3.01
N PHE A 34 10.72 -12.54 -1.99
CA PHE A 34 9.95 -11.29 -2.04
C PHE A 34 10.81 -10.11 -1.58
N PHE A 35 10.76 -9.01 -2.32
CA PHE A 35 11.49 -7.79 -2.00
C PHE A 35 10.63 -6.55 -2.16
N SER A 36 10.92 -5.55 -1.34
CA SER A 36 10.34 -4.22 -1.45
C SER A 36 11.41 -3.13 -1.41
N LEU A 37 11.28 -2.14 -2.27
CA LEU A 37 11.92 -0.84 -2.10
C LEU A 37 10.92 0.07 -1.40
N ILE A 38 11.32 0.71 -0.30
CA ILE A 38 10.47 1.63 0.45
C ILE A 38 11.23 2.93 0.76
N SER A 39 10.67 4.08 0.39
CA SER A 39 11.24 5.38 0.74
C SER A 39 10.81 5.86 2.13
N ASN A 40 11.45 6.92 2.62
CA ASN A 40 11.06 7.59 3.85
C ASN A 40 9.65 8.20 3.82
N THR A 41 9.00 8.28 2.65
CA THR A 41 7.60 8.73 2.51
C THR A 41 6.67 7.62 2.01
N ALA A 42 7.07 6.35 2.22
CA ALA A 42 6.36 5.13 1.81
C ALA A 42 6.23 4.91 0.28
N GLY A 43 7.00 5.66 -0.52
CA GLY A 43 7.15 5.44 -1.95
C GLY A 43 7.88 4.15 -2.30
N GLY A 44 7.85 3.75 -3.57
CA GLY A 44 8.50 2.55 -4.08
C GLY A 44 7.53 1.44 -4.45
N TYR A 45 8.03 0.21 -4.53
CA TYR A 45 7.26 -0.95 -5.01
C TYR A 45 7.79 -2.28 -4.47
N SER A 46 7.05 -3.35 -4.74
CA SER A 46 7.37 -4.72 -4.38
C SER A 46 7.41 -5.64 -5.60
N PHE A 47 8.20 -6.71 -5.52
CA PHE A 47 8.33 -7.72 -6.57
C PHE A 47 8.74 -9.08 -6.00
N TYR A 48 8.47 -10.14 -6.75
CA TYR A 48 8.87 -11.50 -6.41
C TYR A 48 9.98 -12.01 -7.34
N LYS A 49 11.18 -12.23 -6.81
CA LYS A 49 12.42 -12.67 -7.48
C LYS A 49 12.95 -11.73 -8.58
N ASP A 50 12.10 -11.33 -9.52
CA ASP A 50 12.47 -10.54 -10.70
C ASP A 50 11.70 -9.21 -10.73
N ALA A 51 12.41 -8.11 -10.52
CA ALA A 51 11.86 -6.75 -10.49
C ALA A 51 11.32 -6.27 -11.85
N ARG A 52 11.62 -6.97 -12.95
CA ARG A 52 11.00 -6.74 -14.26
C ARG A 52 9.81 -7.67 -14.48
N LEU A 53 9.96 -8.98 -14.36
CA LEU A 53 8.98 -9.97 -14.84
C LEU A 53 7.85 -10.31 -13.84
N ARG A 54 8.03 -9.93 -12.58
CA ARG A 54 7.16 -10.25 -11.44
C ARG A 54 7.01 -9.04 -10.51
N ARG A 55 6.91 -7.84 -11.08
CA ARG A 55 6.65 -6.62 -10.31
C ARG A 55 5.19 -6.57 -9.89
N ILE A 56 4.96 -6.38 -8.59
CA ILE A 56 3.61 -6.44 -8.00
C ILE A 56 2.97 -5.06 -8.01
N THR A 57 3.67 -4.04 -7.52
CA THR A 57 3.16 -2.66 -7.46
C THR A 57 3.90 -1.73 -8.43
N ARG A 58 3.20 -0.76 -8.99
CA ARG A 58 3.73 0.18 -9.97
C ARG A 58 4.51 1.29 -9.27
N TYR A 59 5.61 1.70 -9.88
CA TYR A 59 6.39 2.86 -9.45
C TYR A 59 6.94 3.63 -10.65
N ARG A 60 6.91 4.96 -10.57
CA ARG A 60 7.35 5.87 -11.64
C ARG A 60 8.68 6.49 -11.26
N TYR A 61 9.75 6.06 -11.92
CA TYR A 61 11.05 6.72 -11.85
C TYR A 61 10.98 8.09 -12.52
N ASN A 62 11.81 9.04 -12.06
CA ASN A 62 11.86 10.41 -12.59
C ASN A 62 10.48 11.13 -12.63
N ASN A 63 9.61 10.80 -11.68
CA ASN A 63 8.30 11.44 -11.59
C ASN A 63 8.42 12.91 -11.15
N VAL A 64 7.39 13.71 -11.41
CA VAL A 64 7.30 15.11 -10.95
C VAL A 64 5.99 15.31 -10.18
N PRO A 65 6.03 15.54 -8.86
CA PRO A 65 7.19 15.46 -7.97
C PRO A 65 7.82 14.05 -7.92
N ILE A 66 9.07 13.98 -7.47
CA ILE A 66 9.78 12.71 -7.27
C ILE A 66 9.05 11.84 -6.23
N ASP A 67 9.18 10.51 -6.34
CA ASP A 67 8.70 9.53 -5.35
C ASP A 67 7.18 9.56 -5.09
N MET A 68 6.43 9.78 -6.17
CA MET A 68 4.96 9.72 -6.16
C MET A 68 4.50 8.35 -6.69
N GLY A 69 3.90 7.56 -5.80
CA GLY A 69 3.51 6.15 -5.99
C GLY A 69 4.14 5.27 -4.92
N GLY A 70 3.31 4.66 -4.07
CA GLY A 70 3.75 3.92 -2.89
C GLY A 70 2.61 3.22 -2.15
N ARG A 71 2.82 2.93 -0.86
CA ARG A 71 1.80 2.40 0.05
C ARG A 71 1.25 3.53 0.89
N TYR A 72 0.10 4.06 0.50
CA TYR A 72 -0.45 5.26 1.13
C TYR A 72 -1.61 4.94 2.06
N PHE A 73 -1.64 5.64 3.20
CA PHE A 73 -2.69 5.59 4.19
C PHE A 73 -3.26 7.00 4.34
N TYR A 74 -4.29 7.31 3.55
CA TYR A 74 -4.97 8.59 3.65
C TYR A 74 -5.86 8.59 4.88
N ILE A 75 -5.63 9.55 5.76
CA ILE A 75 -6.43 9.78 6.96
C ILE A 75 -7.19 11.08 6.76
N SER A 76 -8.52 11.00 6.77
CA SER A 76 -9.40 12.16 6.71
C SER A 76 -10.03 12.38 8.08
N ASP A 77 -9.54 13.39 8.80
CA ASP A 77 -10.00 13.81 10.13
C ASP A 77 -10.54 15.24 10.03
N ASN A 78 -11.87 15.42 10.22
CA ASN A 78 -12.54 16.72 10.22
C ASN A 78 -12.19 17.61 9.01
N GLY A 79 -12.22 17.02 7.80
CA GLY A 79 -11.90 17.73 6.55
C GLY A 79 -10.40 17.92 6.28
N THR A 80 -9.52 17.58 7.23
CA THR A 80 -8.07 17.53 6.99
C THR A 80 -7.70 16.15 6.49
N VAL A 81 -7.24 16.07 5.25
CA VAL A 81 -6.64 14.85 4.68
C VAL A 81 -5.13 14.91 4.90
N TRP A 82 -4.54 13.81 5.38
CA TRP A 82 -3.10 13.70 5.56
C TRP A 82 -2.61 12.25 5.39
N ASN A 83 -1.31 12.06 5.31
CA ASN A 83 -0.65 10.76 5.28
C ASN A 83 0.44 10.70 6.36
N PRO A 84 0.67 9.56 7.03
CA PRO A 84 1.73 9.42 8.03
C PRO A 84 3.11 9.72 7.44
N GLY A 85 3.34 9.35 6.18
CA GLY A 85 4.56 9.63 5.44
C GLY A 85 4.68 11.04 4.87
N TRP A 86 3.80 11.98 5.23
CA TRP A 86 3.65 13.32 4.64
C TRP A 86 3.23 13.31 3.16
N SER A 87 4.03 12.73 2.28
CA SER A 87 3.65 12.43 0.89
C SER A 87 2.52 11.39 0.88
N PRO A 88 1.59 11.42 -0.09
CA PRO A 88 1.51 12.28 -1.27
C PRO A 88 0.76 13.60 -1.06
N VAL A 89 -0.02 13.70 0.03
CA VAL A 89 -0.92 14.84 0.31
C VAL A 89 -0.14 16.10 0.70
N LYS A 90 1.01 15.91 1.37
CA LYS A 90 1.93 16.97 1.82
C LYS A 90 1.34 17.95 2.83
N THR A 91 0.22 17.60 3.46
CA THR A 91 -0.32 18.29 4.63
C THR A 91 0.76 18.40 5.71
N ALA A 92 0.94 19.60 6.25
CA ALA A 92 1.90 19.84 7.33
C ALA A 92 1.53 19.01 8.56
N LEU A 93 2.45 18.15 8.99
CA LEU A 93 2.31 17.29 10.15
C LEU A 93 2.84 17.98 11.40
N ASP A 94 2.23 17.67 12.55
CA ASP A 94 2.68 18.19 13.84
C ASP A 94 3.94 17.44 14.33
N PHE A 95 4.11 16.21 13.84
CA PHE A 95 5.32 15.39 14.01
C PHE A 95 5.50 14.45 12.81
N TYR A 96 6.74 14.21 12.42
CA TYR A 96 7.13 13.19 11.44
C TYR A 96 8.45 12.53 11.88
N GLU A 97 8.53 11.21 11.74
CA GLU A 97 9.77 10.45 11.83
C GLU A 97 9.70 9.21 10.94
N CYS A 98 10.78 8.90 10.22
CA CYS A 98 10.98 7.62 9.54
C CYS A 98 12.21 6.94 10.11
N ARG A 99 12.12 5.65 10.42
CA ARG A 99 13.24 4.80 10.86
C ARG A 99 13.46 3.71 9.84
N HIS A 100 14.63 3.69 9.22
CA HIS A 100 15.07 2.57 8.40
C HIS A 100 15.93 1.64 9.23
N GLY A 101 15.42 0.43 9.49
CA GLY A 101 16.14 -0.64 10.19
C GLY A 101 16.58 -1.76 9.25
N MET A 102 17.10 -2.85 9.80
CA MET A 102 17.52 -4.02 9.03
C MET A 102 16.32 -4.84 8.56
N GLY A 103 15.87 -4.60 7.32
CA GLY A 103 14.75 -5.34 6.70
C GLY A 103 13.35 -4.86 7.09
N TYR A 104 13.25 -3.74 7.80
CA TYR A 104 11.99 -3.08 8.16
C TYR A 104 12.13 -1.54 8.11
N THR A 105 10.99 -0.87 7.97
CA THR A 105 10.88 0.59 8.03
C THR A 105 9.69 0.97 8.89
N VAL A 106 9.85 1.96 9.79
CA VAL A 106 8.75 2.53 10.57
C VAL A 106 8.55 3.98 10.15
N ILE A 107 7.35 4.37 9.77
CA ILE A 107 6.98 5.76 9.44
C ILE A 107 5.91 6.23 10.41
N THR A 108 6.20 7.28 11.15
CA THR A 108 5.29 7.88 12.12
C THR A 108 4.93 9.30 11.69
N GLY A 109 3.64 9.59 11.61
CA GLY A 109 3.12 10.93 11.43
C GLY A 109 2.07 11.27 12.47
N LYS A 110 2.01 12.53 12.89
CA LYS A 110 0.95 13.04 13.77
C LYS A 110 0.25 14.24 13.15
N LYS A 111 -1.07 14.28 13.26
CA LYS A 111 -1.85 15.46 12.93
C LYS A 111 -3.08 15.58 13.81
N ASN A 112 -3.34 16.76 14.36
CA ASN A 112 -4.55 17.10 15.12
C ASN A 112 -4.81 16.08 16.25
N ASP A 113 -3.79 15.76 17.05
CA ASP A 113 -3.82 14.77 18.14
C ASP A 113 -4.10 13.31 17.70
N LEU A 114 -4.02 12.99 16.41
CA LEU A 114 -4.06 11.63 15.90
C LEU A 114 -2.66 11.22 15.44
N LYS A 115 -2.12 10.17 16.06
CA LYS A 115 -0.87 9.54 15.64
C LYS A 115 -1.15 8.34 14.75
N ALA A 116 -0.40 8.22 13.67
CA ALA A 116 -0.35 7.04 12.81
C ALA A 116 1.11 6.56 12.70
N GLU A 117 1.35 5.33 13.15
CA GLU A 117 2.66 4.65 13.06
C GLU A 117 2.51 3.41 12.17
N ALA A 118 3.20 3.41 11.04
CA ALA A 118 3.15 2.34 10.06
C ALA A 118 4.51 1.62 10.00
N THR A 119 4.52 0.34 10.36
CA THR A 119 5.70 -0.55 10.27
C THR A 119 5.57 -1.45 9.06
N PHE A 120 6.56 -1.40 8.16
CA PHE A 120 6.62 -2.16 6.92
C PHE A 120 7.79 -3.14 6.99
N PHE A 121 7.56 -4.41 6.70
CA PHE A 121 8.61 -5.42 6.62
C PHE A 121 8.18 -6.60 5.74
N VAL A 122 9.15 -7.39 5.30
CA VAL A 122 8.91 -8.68 4.64
C VAL A 122 9.35 -9.77 5.61
N PRO A 123 8.41 -10.57 6.16
CA PRO A 123 8.74 -11.63 7.08
C PRO A 123 9.66 -12.70 6.45
N GLN A 124 10.37 -13.45 7.30
CA GLN A 124 11.16 -14.60 6.85
C GLN A 124 10.23 -15.72 6.35
N ASN A 125 10.60 -16.37 5.25
CA ASN A 125 9.86 -17.44 4.60
C ASN A 125 8.41 -17.06 4.24
N TYR A 126 8.20 -15.79 3.89
CA TYR A 126 6.88 -15.26 3.56
C TYR A 126 6.96 -14.42 2.28
N ASP A 127 6.13 -14.76 1.29
CA ASP A 127 6.12 -14.08 -0.01
C ASP A 127 5.16 -12.88 0.00
N GLY A 128 5.38 -11.95 0.94
CA GLY A 128 4.56 -10.75 1.07
C GLY A 128 5.16 -9.67 1.96
N GLU A 129 4.73 -8.44 1.74
CA GLU A 129 5.01 -7.30 2.61
C GLU A 129 3.87 -7.15 3.63
N VAL A 130 4.22 -7.13 4.92
CA VAL A 130 3.31 -6.88 6.03
C VAL A 130 3.44 -5.42 6.46
N GLN A 131 2.29 -4.79 6.72
CA GLN A 131 2.19 -3.39 7.10
C GLN A 131 1.31 -3.27 8.35
N GLN A 132 1.94 -3.09 9.51
CA GLN A 132 1.22 -2.84 10.76
C GLN A 132 0.99 -1.33 10.91
N LEU A 133 -0.26 -0.89 10.86
CA LEU A 133 -0.67 0.48 11.10
C LEU A 133 -1.32 0.60 12.48
N VAL A 134 -0.67 1.35 13.37
CA VAL A 134 -1.21 1.69 14.70
C VAL A 134 -1.70 3.13 14.68
N LEU A 135 -3.00 3.31 14.94
CA LEU A 135 -3.66 4.61 15.04
C LEU A 135 -3.98 4.89 16.50
N THR A 136 -3.48 5.99 17.04
CA THR A 136 -3.67 6.37 18.46
C THR A 136 -4.28 7.76 18.56
N ASN A 137 -5.40 7.87 19.28
CA ASN A 137 -5.94 9.17 19.68
C ASN A 137 -5.16 9.70 20.89
N GLU A 138 -4.27 10.67 20.68
CA GLU A 138 -3.48 11.32 21.72
C GLU A 138 -4.21 12.54 22.33
N GLY A 139 -5.43 12.84 21.87
CA GLY A 139 -6.25 13.94 22.35
C GLY A 139 -7.10 13.61 23.57
N SER A 140 -7.87 14.59 24.04
CA SER A 140 -8.72 14.49 25.23
C SER A 140 -10.20 14.22 24.93
N THR A 141 -10.60 14.11 23.67
CA THR A 141 -11.99 13.82 23.25
C THR A 141 -12.03 12.62 22.31
N ALA A 142 -13.18 11.95 22.25
CA ALA A 142 -13.41 10.91 21.24
C ALA A 142 -13.19 11.49 19.83
N LYS A 143 -12.56 10.69 18.96
CA LYS A 143 -12.19 11.11 17.61
C LYS A 143 -12.68 10.10 16.60
N SER A 144 -13.48 10.57 15.64
CA SER A 144 -13.96 9.79 14.49
C SER A 144 -13.29 10.29 13.23
N PHE A 145 -12.74 9.38 12.43
CA PHE A 145 -12.00 9.70 11.22
C PHE A 145 -12.12 8.56 10.20
N LYS A 146 -11.67 8.84 8.98
CA LYS A 146 -11.76 7.92 7.85
C LYS A 146 -10.38 7.51 7.40
N LEU A 147 -10.18 6.22 7.16
CA LEU A 147 -8.94 5.65 6.64
C LEU A 147 -9.17 5.11 5.23
N PHE A 148 -8.27 5.44 4.32
CA PHE A 148 -8.16 4.81 3.01
C PHE A 148 -6.76 4.25 2.81
N SER A 149 -6.63 2.95 2.60
CA SER A 149 -5.36 2.37 2.14
C SER A 149 -5.22 2.54 0.63
N PHE A 150 -4.02 2.46 0.09
CA PHE A 150 -3.81 2.52 -1.36
C PHE A 150 -2.53 1.80 -1.78
N ALA A 151 -2.64 0.96 -2.81
CA ALA A 151 -1.55 0.43 -3.61
C ALA A 151 -1.93 0.42 -5.09
N GLU A 152 -1.03 0.81 -5.98
CA GLU A 152 -1.24 0.75 -7.44
C GLU A 152 -0.59 -0.52 -8.00
N TRP A 153 -1.37 -1.36 -8.69
CA TRP A 153 -0.84 -2.59 -9.27
C TRP A 153 0.03 -2.31 -10.50
N CYS A 154 1.16 -3.02 -10.61
CA CYS A 154 1.90 -3.17 -11.85
C CYS A 154 1.34 -4.37 -12.61
N LEU A 155 1.32 -4.33 -13.94
CA LEU A 155 0.87 -5.45 -14.77
C LEU A 155 1.99 -6.49 -14.98
N TRP A 156 2.67 -6.83 -13.88
CA TRP A 156 3.74 -7.84 -13.76
C TRP A 156 5.02 -7.58 -14.53
N ASP A 157 4.99 -7.61 -15.87
CA ASP A 157 6.14 -7.24 -16.69
C ASP A 157 6.23 -5.72 -16.73
N ALA A 158 7.13 -5.16 -15.93
CA ALA A 158 7.28 -3.73 -15.76
C ALA A 158 7.69 -3.00 -17.05
N GLN A 159 8.26 -3.71 -18.03
CA GLN A 159 8.56 -3.13 -19.34
C GLN A 159 7.29 -3.02 -20.19
N ASP A 160 6.46 -4.06 -20.21
CA ASP A 160 5.16 -4.01 -20.89
C ASP A 160 4.26 -2.94 -20.26
N ASP A 161 4.19 -2.93 -18.92
CA ASP A 161 3.40 -2.01 -18.10
C ASP A 161 3.58 -0.54 -18.50
N CYS A 162 4.80 -0.13 -18.85
CA CYS A 162 5.14 1.24 -19.19
C CYS A 162 5.25 1.55 -20.69
N THR A 163 5.04 0.57 -21.58
CA THR A 163 5.21 0.78 -23.03
C THR A 163 4.08 0.28 -23.92
N ASN A 164 3.26 -0.68 -23.46
CA ASN A 164 2.32 -1.39 -24.33
C ASN A 164 0.84 -1.09 -24.01
N PHE A 165 0.52 0.18 -23.78
CA PHE A 165 -0.83 0.65 -23.42
C PHE A 165 -1.92 0.24 -24.41
N GLN A 166 -1.56 0.09 -25.70
CA GLN A 166 -2.45 -0.37 -26.75
C GLN A 166 -3.14 -1.70 -26.40
N ARG A 167 -2.42 -2.61 -25.74
CA ARG A 167 -2.93 -3.90 -25.28
C ARG A 167 -3.33 -3.84 -23.82
N ASN A 168 -2.43 -3.39 -22.95
CA ASN A 168 -2.53 -3.71 -21.53
C ASN A 168 -3.62 -2.92 -20.78
N PHE A 169 -4.09 -1.79 -21.33
CA PHE A 169 -5.30 -1.09 -20.86
C PHE A 169 -6.59 -1.91 -21.02
N SER A 170 -6.57 -3.06 -21.69
CA SER A 170 -7.73 -3.96 -21.79
C SER A 170 -7.54 -5.28 -21.01
N THR A 171 -6.48 -5.38 -20.18
CA THR A 171 -6.09 -6.66 -19.53
C THR A 171 -6.27 -6.69 -18.02
N GLY A 172 -6.35 -5.52 -17.37
CA GLY A 172 -6.53 -5.38 -15.93
C GLY A 172 -7.69 -6.21 -15.39
N ARG A 173 -7.46 -7.14 -14.47
CA ARG A 173 -8.52 -7.96 -13.85
C ARG A 173 -8.29 -8.12 -12.35
N VAL A 174 -9.38 -8.08 -11.61
CA VAL A 174 -9.39 -8.21 -10.15
C VAL A 174 -10.46 -9.20 -9.68
N GLU A 175 -10.35 -9.63 -8.42
CA GLU A 175 -11.45 -10.20 -7.63
C GLU A 175 -11.47 -9.54 -6.26
N VAL A 176 -12.61 -9.55 -5.60
CA VAL A 176 -12.76 -9.07 -4.22
C VAL A 176 -13.49 -10.11 -3.39
N GLU A 177 -12.97 -10.40 -2.20
CA GLU A 177 -13.56 -11.33 -1.23
C GLU A 177 -13.39 -10.75 0.18
N GLY A 178 -14.49 -10.36 0.83
CA GLY A 178 -14.44 -9.69 2.13
C GLY A 178 -13.58 -8.41 2.06
N SER A 179 -12.51 -8.38 2.85
CA SER A 179 -11.53 -7.29 2.88
C SER A 179 -10.32 -7.52 1.96
N THR A 180 -10.32 -8.56 1.13
CA THR A 180 -9.18 -8.92 0.27
C THR A 180 -9.44 -8.58 -1.18
N ILE A 181 -8.55 -7.80 -1.77
CA ILE A 181 -8.55 -7.42 -3.19
C ILE A 181 -7.44 -8.20 -3.89
N TYR A 182 -7.80 -8.99 -4.91
CA TYR A 182 -6.87 -9.80 -5.69
C TYR A 182 -6.60 -9.14 -7.04
N HIS A 183 -5.34 -9.05 -7.45
CA HIS A 183 -4.93 -8.66 -8.80
C HIS A 183 -4.52 -9.90 -9.61
N LYS A 184 -5.30 -10.18 -10.67
CA LYS A 184 -5.19 -11.41 -11.47
C LYS A 184 -5.03 -11.15 -12.98
N THR A 185 -4.45 -10.01 -13.34
CA THR A 185 -4.17 -9.68 -14.76
C THR A 185 -3.34 -10.76 -15.42
N GLU A 186 -3.78 -11.21 -16.60
CA GLU A 186 -3.23 -12.35 -17.39
C GLU A 186 -3.22 -13.73 -16.67
N TYR A 187 -3.87 -13.87 -15.51
CA TYR A 187 -3.96 -15.15 -14.80
C TYR A 187 -4.83 -16.18 -15.53
N ARG A 188 -5.85 -15.74 -16.27
CA ARG A 188 -6.64 -16.63 -17.15
C ARG A 188 -5.75 -17.37 -18.16
N ASP A 189 -4.68 -16.72 -18.59
CA ASP A 189 -3.87 -17.18 -19.71
C ASP A 189 -2.61 -17.89 -19.18
N ARG A 190 -1.43 -17.31 -19.44
CA ARG A 190 -0.11 -17.92 -19.19
C ARG A 190 0.39 -17.81 -17.75
N ARG A 191 -0.17 -16.93 -16.91
CA ARG A 191 0.34 -16.73 -15.55
C ARG A 191 -0.26 -17.74 -14.61
N ASP A 192 0.57 -18.29 -13.75
CA ASP A 192 0.27 -19.17 -12.64
C ASP A 192 0.27 -18.43 -11.30
N HIS A 193 0.39 -17.10 -11.33
CA HIS A 193 0.50 -16.27 -10.13
C HIS A 193 -0.45 -15.08 -10.13
N PHE A 194 -0.84 -14.69 -8.93
CA PHE A 194 -1.60 -13.49 -8.64
C PHE A 194 -1.04 -12.78 -7.39
N ALA A 195 -1.52 -11.57 -7.12
CA ALA A 195 -1.22 -10.85 -5.89
C ALA A 195 -2.51 -10.51 -5.16
N PHE A 196 -2.42 -10.24 -3.86
CA PHE A 196 -3.54 -9.78 -3.08
C PHE A 196 -3.12 -8.64 -2.15
N TYR A 197 -4.09 -7.80 -1.79
CA TYR A 197 -3.96 -6.81 -0.74
C TYR A 197 -5.14 -6.97 0.21
N THR A 198 -4.88 -7.21 1.49
CA THR A 198 -5.91 -7.45 2.50
C THR A 198 -5.69 -6.58 3.73
N VAL A 199 -6.69 -6.51 4.59
CA VAL A 199 -6.62 -5.98 5.95
C VAL A 199 -7.34 -6.92 6.92
N ASN A 200 -6.80 -7.11 8.12
CA ASN A 200 -7.32 -7.99 9.17
C ASN A 200 -8.56 -7.44 9.92
N ASP A 201 -9.40 -6.68 9.22
CA ASP A 201 -10.61 -6.08 9.76
C ASP A 201 -11.68 -6.02 8.66
N THR A 202 -12.94 -5.82 9.04
CA THR A 202 -13.99 -5.48 8.09
C THR A 202 -13.70 -4.12 7.45
N ILE A 203 -14.25 -3.91 6.25
CA ILE A 203 -14.13 -2.67 5.50
C ILE A 203 -15.52 -2.09 5.23
N ASP A 204 -15.61 -0.76 5.19
CA ASP A 204 -16.85 -0.04 4.90
C ASP A 204 -17.00 0.26 3.40
N GLY A 205 -15.97 -0.07 2.60
CA GLY A 205 -15.96 0.02 1.15
C GLY A 205 -14.58 -0.25 0.59
N TYR A 206 -14.48 -0.28 -0.73
CA TYR A 206 -13.20 -0.49 -1.43
C TYR A 206 -13.15 0.27 -2.74
N ASP A 207 -11.98 0.35 -3.34
CA ASP A 207 -11.80 0.75 -4.73
C ASP A 207 -10.72 -0.10 -5.38
N THR A 208 -11.00 -0.53 -6.61
CA THR A 208 -10.04 -1.32 -7.41
C THR A 208 -9.69 -0.65 -8.73
N ASP A 209 -10.36 0.44 -9.11
CA ASP A 209 -10.04 1.25 -10.29
C ASP A 209 -9.36 2.57 -9.90
N ARG A 210 -8.21 2.88 -10.53
CA ARG A 210 -7.45 4.08 -10.18
C ARG A 210 -8.20 5.36 -10.53
N ASP A 211 -8.90 5.42 -11.65
CA ASP A 211 -9.50 6.66 -12.12
C ASP A 211 -10.77 7.00 -11.31
N ALA A 212 -11.49 5.99 -10.82
CA ALA A 212 -12.57 6.16 -9.86
C ALA A 212 -12.08 6.64 -8.48
N PHE A 213 -10.94 6.11 -8.00
CA PHE A 213 -10.38 6.50 -6.70
C PHE A 213 -9.69 7.87 -6.75
N ILE A 214 -8.78 8.07 -7.70
CA ILE A 214 -7.97 9.29 -7.85
C ILE A 214 -8.80 10.41 -8.50
N GLY A 215 -9.54 10.11 -9.57
CA GLY A 215 -10.13 11.09 -10.47
C GLY A 215 -9.19 11.41 -11.63
N LEU A 216 -9.70 11.41 -12.87
CA LEU A 216 -8.91 11.53 -14.10
C LEU A 216 -7.96 12.75 -14.14
N TYR A 217 -8.34 13.86 -13.49
CA TYR A 217 -7.60 15.12 -13.51
C TYR A 217 -6.90 15.46 -12.18
N ASN A 218 -6.86 14.51 -11.25
CA ASN A 218 -6.24 14.67 -9.94
C ASN A 218 -4.93 13.87 -9.85
N GLY A 219 -4.19 14.07 -8.77
CA GLY A 219 -2.99 13.28 -8.44
C GLY A 219 -3.16 12.48 -7.15
N PHE A 220 -2.10 11.78 -6.74
CA PHE A 220 -2.08 11.09 -5.44
C PHE A 220 -2.24 12.06 -4.25
N GLY A 221 -2.00 13.36 -4.43
CA GLY A 221 -2.15 14.35 -3.36
C GLY A 221 -3.60 14.68 -3.02
N ASP A 222 -4.51 14.48 -3.97
CA ASP A 222 -5.92 14.88 -3.91
C ASP A 222 -6.88 13.84 -4.51
N PRO A 223 -6.89 12.57 -4.06
CA PRO A 223 -7.79 11.56 -4.60
C PRO A 223 -9.26 11.93 -4.40
N GLN A 224 -10.07 11.80 -5.45
CA GLN A 224 -11.49 12.15 -5.45
C GLN A 224 -12.30 11.35 -4.42
N ALA A 225 -12.05 10.04 -4.26
CA ALA A 225 -12.75 9.21 -3.27
C ALA A 225 -12.46 9.69 -1.83
N VAL A 226 -11.20 10.05 -1.54
CA VAL A 226 -10.78 10.57 -0.23
C VAL A 226 -11.40 11.93 0.03
N ALA A 227 -11.39 12.85 -0.95
CA ALA A 227 -12.01 14.16 -0.85
C ALA A 227 -13.53 14.08 -0.64
N ASN A 228 -14.20 13.12 -1.30
CA ASN A 228 -15.62 12.82 -1.09
C ASN A 228 -15.91 12.14 0.25
N GLY A 229 -14.87 11.66 0.94
CA GLY A 229 -14.98 10.99 2.22
C GLY A 229 -15.70 9.64 2.16
N LYS A 230 -15.67 8.94 1.02
CA LYS A 230 -16.21 7.57 0.90
C LYS A 230 -15.57 6.84 -0.28
N ALA A 231 -15.43 5.52 -0.18
CA ALA A 231 -15.09 4.69 -1.32
C ALA A 231 -16.18 4.75 -2.41
N SER A 232 -15.78 4.54 -3.66
CA SER A 232 -16.73 4.44 -4.78
C SER A 232 -17.22 3.02 -5.04
N ASN A 233 -16.63 2.01 -4.38
CA ASN A 233 -16.87 0.59 -4.64
C ASN A 233 -16.62 0.22 -6.10
N SER A 234 -15.59 0.86 -6.69
CA SER A 234 -15.22 0.64 -8.08
C SER A 234 -14.66 -0.77 -8.31
N PHE A 235 -15.01 -1.33 -9.46
CA PHE A 235 -14.55 -2.63 -9.92
C PHE A 235 -13.79 -2.49 -11.23
N ALA A 236 -12.49 -2.77 -11.22
CA ALA A 236 -11.64 -2.59 -12.40
C ALA A 236 -11.92 -3.61 -13.51
N ASP A 237 -12.05 -3.10 -14.72
CA ASP A 237 -12.04 -3.86 -15.98
C ASP A 237 -11.11 -3.15 -16.98
N GLY A 238 -9.88 -3.65 -17.09
CA GLY A 238 -8.84 -2.98 -17.86
C GLY A 238 -8.15 -1.85 -17.09
N TRP A 239 -7.72 -0.84 -17.83
CA TRP A 239 -7.08 0.39 -17.36
C TRP A 239 -5.99 0.16 -16.31
N SER A 240 -6.10 0.82 -15.14
CA SER A 240 -5.10 0.80 -14.08
C SER A 240 -5.73 0.27 -12.79
N PRO A 241 -5.63 -1.06 -12.53
CA PRO A 241 -6.08 -1.63 -11.28
C PRO A 241 -5.31 -1.05 -10.08
N ILE A 242 -6.00 -0.91 -8.96
CA ILE A 242 -5.47 -0.57 -7.63
C ILE A 242 -6.04 -1.51 -6.57
N ALA A 243 -5.58 -1.36 -5.34
CA ALA A 243 -6.28 -1.89 -4.17
C ALA A 243 -6.37 -0.82 -3.08
N SER A 244 -7.59 -0.44 -2.75
CA SER A 244 -7.91 0.51 -1.69
C SER A 244 -9.03 -0.04 -0.80
N HIS A 245 -8.82 0.03 0.50
CA HIS A 245 -9.82 -0.28 1.52
C HIS A 245 -10.28 1.03 2.16
N TYR A 246 -11.56 1.16 2.46
CA TYR A 246 -12.15 2.28 3.20
C TYR A 246 -12.65 1.79 4.57
N LYS A 247 -12.36 2.56 5.63
CA LYS A 247 -12.84 2.27 6.97
C LYS A 247 -13.13 3.53 7.76
N GLU A 248 -14.28 3.57 8.43
CA GLU A 248 -14.60 4.57 9.46
C GLU A 248 -14.14 4.06 10.83
N ILE A 249 -13.41 4.90 11.57
CA ILE A 249 -12.81 4.52 12.85
C ILE A 249 -13.17 5.57 13.88
N THR A 250 -13.57 5.13 15.08
CA THR A 250 -13.75 5.98 16.25
C THR A 250 -12.86 5.48 17.38
N LEU A 251 -12.08 6.37 17.99
CA LEU A 251 -11.19 6.09 19.11
C LEU A 251 -11.51 7.02 20.29
N GLN A 252 -11.62 6.47 21.49
CA GLN A 252 -11.67 7.20 22.75
C GLN A 252 -10.32 7.86 23.06
N PRO A 253 -10.26 8.85 23.98
CA PRO A 253 -8.99 9.44 24.42
C PRO A 253 -7.99 8.37 24.88
N GLY A 254 -6.78 8.37 24.31
CA GLY A 254 -5.72 7.39 24.58
C GLY A 254 -5.91 6.02 23.93
N GLU A 255 -7.05 5.76 23.29
CA GLU A 255 -7.30 4.49 22.62
C GLU A 255 -6.44 4.35 21.36
N SER A 256 -5.99 3.11 21.11
CA SER A 256 -5.28 2.74 19.89
C SER A 256 -5.99 1.61 19.17
N LYS A 257 -6.01 1.67 17.83
CA LYS A 257 -6.42 0.58 16.96
C LYS A 257 -5.25 0.15 16.09
N THR A 258 -5.02 -1.16 16.03
CA THR A 258 -4.02 -1.76 15.15
C THR A 258 -4.72 -2.42 13.97
N LEU A 259 -4.25 -2.13 12.76
CA LEU A 259 -4.66 -2.77 11.52
C LEU A 259 -3.42 -3.38 10.86
N VAL A 260 -3.54 -4.61 10.38
CA VAL A 260 -2.46 -5.30 9.65
C VAL A 260 -2.91 -5.46 8.21
N PHE A 261 -2.13 -4.87 7.30
CA PHE A 261 -2.30 -5.04 5.86
C PHE A 261 -1.23 -5.98 5.33
N ILE A 262 -1.59 -6.77 4.31
CA ILE A 262 -0.67 -7.72 3.67
C ILE A 262 -0.75 -7.54 2.17
N LEU A 263 0.39 -7.27 1.54
CA LEU A 263 0.59 -7.32 0.10
C LEU A 263 1.29 -8.65 -0.24
N GLY A 264 0.53 -9.65 -0.65
CA GLY A 264 1.03 -11.01 -0.88
C GLY A 264 1.18 -11.37 -2.36
N TYR A 265 2.05 -12.34 -2.63
CA TYR A 265 2.25 -12.98 -3.92
C TYR A 265 1.98 -14.48 -3.80
N VAL A 266 1.25 -15.04 -4.77
CA VAL A 266 0.88 -16.46 -4.77
C VAL A 266 1.14 -17.08 -6.14
N GLU A 267 1.77 -18.25 -6.16
CA GLU A 267 1.85 -19.16 -7.30
C GLU A 267 1.00 -20.42 -7.07
N MET A 268 0.20 -20.80 -8.05
CA MET A 268 -0.63 -22.01 -8.05
C MET A 268 -0.17 -22.99 -9.14
N PRO A 269 -0.17 -24.32 -8.88
CA PRO A 269 0.01 -25.31 -9.93
C PRO A 269 -0.99 -25.10 -11.08
N ALA A 270 -0.57 -25.37 -12.32
CA ALA A 270 -1.36 -25.08 -13.51
C ALA A 270 -2.75 -25.75 -13.52
N ASP A 271 -2.84 -26.97 -12.98
CA ASP A 271 -4.06 -27.77 -12.83
C ASP A 271 -4.95 -27.33 -11.66
N LYS A 272 -4.47 -26.43 -10.80
CA LYS A 272 -5.17 -25.89 -9.63
C LYS A 272 -5.31 -24.37 -9.67
N LYS A 273 -5.21 -23.77 -10.86
CA LYS A 273 -5.30 -22.31 -10.98
C LYS A 273 -6.68 -21.77 -10.59
N PHE A 274 -7.73 -22.50 -10.89
CA PHE A 274 -9.13 -22.07 -10.73
C PHE A 274 -9.90 -23.01 -9.82
N GLU A 275 -10.97 -22.48 -9.26
CA GLU A 275 -12.04 -23.27 -8.63
C GLU A 275 -12.80 -24.10 -9.67
N ALA A 276 -13.76 -24.92 -9.22
CA ALA A 276 -14.54 -25.80 -10.09
C ALA A 276 -15.34 -25.07 -11.18
N ASP A 277 -15.58 -23.76 -11.04
CA ASP A 277 -16.23 -22.92 -12.05
C ASP A 277 -15.33 -22.53 -13.24
N GLY A 278 -14.01 -22.79 -13.14
CA GLY A 278 -13.03 -22.49 -14.18
C GLY A 278 -12.72 -21.00 -14.38
N VAL A 279 -13.24 -20.11 -13.52
CA VAL A 279 -13.12 -18.64 -13.67
C VAL A 279 -12.59 -17.98 -12.39
N THR A 280 -13.07 -18.40 -11.23
CA THR A 280 -12.64 -17.91 -9.93
C THR A 280 -11.26 -18.47 -9.63
N ILE A 281 -10.31 -17.61 -9.25
CA ILE A 281 -8.96 -18.08 -8.90
C ILE A 281 -9.01 -18.94 -7.64
N ASN A 282 -8.17 -19.98 -7.59
CA ASN A 282 -7.97 -20.74 -6.37
C ASN A 282 -7.17 -19.91 -5.36
N LYS A 283 -7.77 -19.69 -4.18
CA LYS A 283 -7.26 -18.80 -3.12
C LYS A 283 -6.69 -19.53 -1.91
N GLU A 284 -6.63 -20.87 -1.94
CA GLU A 284 -6.22 -21.70 -0.79
C GLU A 284 -4.89 -21.21 -0.17
N LYS A 285 -3.88 -20.96 -1.01
CA LYS A 285 -2.59 -20.43 -0.54
C LYS A 285 -2.66 -18.99 -0.03
N ALA A 286 -3.49 -18.15 -0.62
CA ALA A 286 -3.68 -16.78 -0.15
C ALA A 286 -4.33 -16.77 1.24
N HIS A 287 -5.37 -17.59 1.45
CA HIS A 287 -6.01 -17.77 2.75
C HIS A 287 -5.01 -18.25 3.81
N ALA A 288 -4.21 -19.27 3.51
CA ALA A 288 -3.17 -19.75 4.43
C ALA A 288 -2.07 -18.72 4.74
N MET A 289 -1.79 -17.79 3.81
CA MET A 289 -0.87 -16.67 4.05
C MET A 289 -1.49 -15.58 4.93
N ILE A 290 -2.80 -15.33 4.77
CA ILE A 290 -3.54 -14.33 5.53
C ILE A 290 -3.73 -14.78 6.98
N GLU A 291 -4.06 -16.05 7.22
CA GLU A 291 -4.30 -16.62 8.56
C GLU A 291 -3.10 -16.55 9.52
N GLN A 292 -1.91 -16.22 9.03
CA GLN A 292 -0.70 -16.06 9.85
C GLN A 292 -0.65 -14.73 10.64
N TYR A 293 -1.55 -13.78 10.36
CA TYR A 293 -1.58 -12.42 10.95
C TYR A 293 -3.01 -11.95 11.28
#